data_AF-A0A8H7XQL7-F1
#
_entry.id   AF-A0A8H7XQL7-F1
#
_cell.length_a   1.000
_cell.length_b   1.000
_cell.length_c   1.000
_cell.angle_alpha   90.00
_cell.angle_beta   90.00
_cell.angle_gamma   90.00
#
_symmetry.space_group_name_H-M   'P 1'
#
loop_
_entity.id
_entity.type
_entity.pdbx_description
1 polymer ?
#
loop_
_entity_poly.entity_id
_entity_poly.type
_entity_poly.pdbx_seq_one_letter_code
_entity_poly.pdbx_strand_id
1 'polypeptide(L)'
;MDENSSIQFSIFKDCIAQKLLHLTSTPSDITEDEKSSTASNSESPLDDFSSYLATEAWETLPNVLKEATHETRDVVPDPDALSLDSLSTSFTDSLVSYGVVNDVDDATNFLRKIIGEYISQTCAPPPAWSSTRTENCEMCGRTVPLTYHHLIPRSTHTKVLKQGWHPKAMLNSVAWLCRPCHSVVHHVASNEDLARYFHTVELLMEREDIQKWQKYATKQRFGIRRG
;
A
#
# COMPACT_ATOMS: atom_id res chain seq x y z
N MET A 1 3.81 23.56 1.32
CA MET A 1 2.69 22.60 1.24
C MET A 1 3.01 21.77 0.03
N ASP A 2 3.85 20.76 0.20
CA ASP A 2 4.43 20.04 -0.93
C ASP A 2 3.48 18.90 -1.33
N GLU A 3 2.68 19.21 -2.34
CA GLU A 3 1.56 18.44 -2.86
C GLU A 3 2.01 17.24 -3.72
N ASN A 4 3.19 16.64 -3.44
CA ASN A 4 3.76 15.60 -4.31
C ASN A 4 4.51 14.47 -3.59
N SER A 5 4.24 14.23 -2.30
CA SER A 5 4.80 13.05 -1.62
C SER A 5 4.15 11.79 -2.20
N SER A 6 4.83 11.19 -3.19
CA SER A 6 4.43 9.91 -3.77
C SER A 6 4.33 8.85 -2.66
N ILE A 7 3.42 7.88 -2.77
CA ILE A 7 3.31 6.78 -1.80
C ILE A 7 4.66 6.07 -1.59
N GLN A 8 5.46 6.00 -2.66
CA GLN A 8 6.83 5.52 -2.66
C GLN A 8 7.75 6.35 -1.77
N PHE A 9 7.69 7.68 -1.82
CA PHE A 9 8.50 8.54 -0.95
C PHE A 9 8.13 8.32 0.52
N SER A 10 6.82 8.18 0.81
CA SER A 10 6.34 7.92 2.17
C SER A 10 6.88 6.59 2.71
N ILE A 11 6.82 5.51 1.93
CA ILE A 11 7.37 4.19 2.31
C ILE A 11 8.89 4.28 2.51
N PHE A 12 9.59 5.02 1.64
CA PHE A 12 11.04 5.21 1.78
C PHE A 12 11.42 5.97 3.05
N LYS A 13 10.70 7.05 3.37
CA LYS A 13 10.84 7.78 4.63
C LYS A 13 10.62 6.86 5.84
N ASP A 14 9.56 6.05 5.80
CA ASP A 14 9.25 5.11 6.88
C ASP A 14 10.37 4.08 7.08
N CYS A 15 10.99 3.60 6.00
CA CYS A 15 12.16 2.71 6.08
C CYS A 15 13.36 3.40 6.77
N ILE A 16 13.61 4.68 6.49
CA ILE A 16 14.65 5.46 7.19
C ILE A 16 14.31 5.56 8.69
N ALA A 17 13.09 5.98 9.02
CA ALA A 17 12.65 6.16 10.40
C ALA A 17 12.75 4.86 11.21
N GLN A 18 12.28 3.73 10.65
CA GLN A 18 12.40 2.41 11.27
C GLN A 18 13.86 2.02 11.51
N LYS A 19 14.74 2.30 10.54
CA LYS A 19 16.16 1.98 10.68
C LYS A 19 16.83 2.79 11.79
N LEU A 20 16.52 4.08 11.88
CA LEU A 20 17.01 4.95 12.95
C LEU A 20 16.52 4.50 14.33
N LEU A 21 15.25 4.13 14.46
CA LEU A 21 14.68 3.57 15.70
C LEU A 21 15.39 2.30 16.15
N HIS A 22 15.69 1.40 15.22
CA HIS A 22 16.38 0.15 15.55
C HIS A 22 17.81 0.39 16.04
N LEU A 23 18.49 1.43 15.56
CA LEU A 23 19.83 1.78 16.01
C LEU A 23 19.81 2.37 17.42
N THR A 24 18.82 3.22 17.74
CA THR A 24 18.65 3.82 19.07
C THR A 24 18.09 2.84 20.12
N SER A 25 17.43 1.77 19.69
CA SER A 25 16.79 0.77 20.58
C SER A 25 17.65 -0.46 20.89
N THR A 26 18.93 -0.50 20.48
CA THR A 26 19.82 -1.62 20.86
C THR A 26 20.22 -1.54 22.35
N PRO A 27 20.25 -2.67 23.08
CA PRO A 27 20.22 -2.67 24.53
C PRO A 27 21.61 -2.41 25.12
N SER A 28 21.85 -1.18 25.56
CA SER A 28 22.79 -0.88 26.63
C SER A 28 22.01 -0.09 27.68
N ASP A 29 21.90 -0.65 28.87
CA ASP A 29 21.14 -0.21 30.05
C ASP A 29 19.62 -0.41 30.03
N ILE A 30 19.22 -1.59 30.51
CA ILE A 30 17.91 -1.80 31.13
C ILE A 30 17.94 -1.05 32.47
N THR A 31 17.31 0.10 32.53
CA THR A 31 16.60 0.52 33.74
C THR A 31 15.13 0.59 33.39
N GLU A 32 14.37 -0.32 34.00
CA GLU A 32 12.92 -0.30 34.03
C GLU A 32 12.46 1.03 34.61
N ASP A 33 11.91 1.92 33.78
CA ASP A 33 10.71 2.67 34.14
C ASP A 33 10.14 3.44 32.94
N GLU A 34 8.83 3.66 33.02
CA GLU A 34 7.98 4.47 32.14
C GLU A 34 7.36 3.79 30.91
N LYS A 35 6.36 2.96 31.23
CA LYS A 35 5.08 3.04 30.50
C LYS A 35 4.49 4.44 30.68
N SER A 36 4.43 5.24 29.62
CA SER A 36 3.37 6.25 29.48
C SER A 36 2.98 6.46 28.02
N SER A 37 1.83 5.88 27.70
CA SER A 37 0.99 6.23 26.57
C SER A 37 0.56 7.70 26.66
N THR A 38 1.00 8.53 25.70
CA THR A 38 0.24 9.72 25.30
C THR A 38 0.38 9.92 23.79
N ALA A 39 -0.66 9.56 23.06
CA ALA A 39 -0.89 10.06 21.72
C ALA A 39 -1.24 11.54 21.83
N SER A 40 -0.27 12.40 21.52
CA SER A 40 -0.50 13.83 21.28
C SER A 40 0.33 14.25 20.08
N ASN A 41 -0.37 14.94 19.17
CA ASN A 41 0.04 15.34 17.84
C ASN A 41 1.16 16.41 17.87
N SER A 42 2.38 16.00 18.21
CA SER A 42 3.62 16.77 17.98
C SER A 42 4.46 15.99 16.99
N GLU A 43 4.81 16.60 15.86
CA GLU A 43 5.84 16.07 14.95
C GLU A 43 7.05 15.63 15.79
N SER A 44 7.38 14.35 15.72
CA SER A 44 8.49 13.80 16.48
C SER A 44 9.79 14.36 15.89
N PRO A 45 10.80 14.76 16.71
CA PRO A 45 12.11 15.16 16.18
C PRO A 45 12.73 14.11 15.24
N LEU A 46 12.36 12.84 15.42
CA LEU A 46 12.73 11.75 14.53
C LEU A 46 12.03 11.83 13.16
N ASP A 47 10.76 12.23 13.12
CA ASP A 47 10.00 12.35 11.89
C ASP A 47 10.56 13.47 11.01
N ASP A 48 10.89 14.62 11.60
CA ASP A 48 11.58 15.73 10.91
C ASP A 48 12.94 15.31 10.36
N PHE A 49 13.75 14.64 11.20
CA PHE A 49 15.06 14.15 10.79
C PHE A 49 14.98 13.09 9.68
N SER A 50 14.04 12.16 9.80
CA SER A 50 13.79 11.14 8.76
C SER A 50 13.30 11.76 7.45
N SER A 51 12.44 12.78 7.52
CA SER A 51 11.92 13.51 6.35
C SER A 51 13.03 14.27 5.63
N TYR A 52 13.92 14.92 6.39
CA TYR A 52 15.10 15.59 5.85
C TYR A 52 16.03 14.60 5.14
N LEU A 53 16.43 13.52 5.81
CA LEU A 53 17.29 12.48 5.24
C LEU A 53 16.64 11.82 4.01
N ALA A 54 15.33 11.58 4.07
CA ALA A 54 14.58 11.02 2.95
C ALA A 54 14.66 11.93 1.73
N THR A 55 14.45 13.23 1.91
CA THR A 55 14.51 14.23 0.82
C THR A 55 15.89 14.27 0.18
N GLU A 56 16.94 14.39 0.99
CA GLU A 56 18.33 14.44 0.51
C GLU A 56 18.74 13.18 -0.26
N ALA A 57 18.36 11.99 0.24
CA ALA A 57 18.66 10.74 -0.46
C ALA A 57 17.78 10.56 -1.70
N TRP A 58 16.48 10.85 -1.61
CA TRP A 58 15.51 10.59 -2.66
C TRP A 58 15.86 11.30 -3.96
N GLU A 59 16.30 12.56 -3.90
CA GLU A 59 16.68 13.32 -5.09
C GLU A 59 17.78 12.63 -5.91
N THR A 60 18.69 11.91 -5.23
CA THR A 60 19.81 11.19 -5.88
C THR A 60 19.42 9.82 -6.45
N LEU A 61 18.24 9.29 -6.10
CA LEU A 61 17.84 7.95 -6.55
C LEU A 61 17.38 7.93 -8.02
N PRO A 62 17.68 6.86 -8.78
CA PRO A 62 17.14 6.64 -10.11
C PRO A 62 15.60 6.59 -10.12
N ASN A 63 14.98 7.11 -11.19
CA ASN A 63 13.52 7.11 -11.35
C ASN A 63 12.91 5.70 -11.29
N VAL A 64 13.65 4.67 -11.72
CA VAL A 64 13.22 3.25 -11.64
C VAL A 64 12.90 2.85 -10.20
N LEU A 65 13.60 3.39 -9.19
CA LEU A 65 13.28 3.17 -7.78
C LEU A 65 12.10 4.03 -7.34
N LYS A 66 12.04 5.30 -7.78
CA LYS A 66 10.95 6.22 -7.43
C LYS A 66 9.58 5.73 -7.91
N GLU A 67 9.57 4.95 -8.99
CA GLU A 67 8.39 4.34 -9.61
C GLU A 67 8.25 2.83 -9.29
N ALA A 68 9.02 2.33 -8.31
CA ALA A 68 8.98 0.92 -7.94
C ALA A 68 7.60 0.50 -7.43
N THR A 69 7.13 -0.63 -7.94
CA THR A 69 5.88 -1.30 -7.58
C THR A 69 6.05 -2.81 -7.74
N HIS A 70 5.12 -3.59 -7.22
CA HIS A 70 5.08 -5.04 -7.46
C HIS A 70 5.16 -5.41 -8.95
N GLU A 71 4.60 -4.59 -9.85
CA GLU A 71 4.61 -4.88 -11.30
C GLU A 71 5.93 -4.54 -11.98
N THR A 72 6.69 -3.59 -11.44
CA THR A 72 7.98 -3.16 -11.97
C THR A 72 9.16 -3.88 -11.29
N ARG A 73 8.90 -4.85 -10.39
CA ARG A 73 9.93 -5.57 -9.65
C ARG A 73 11.03 -6.15 -10.54
N ASP A 74 10.68 -6.66 -11.72
CA ASP A 74 11.62 -7.28 -12.67
C ASP A 74 12.61 -6.29 -13.29
N VAL A 75 12.25 -5.00 -13.35
CA VAL A 75 13.12 -3.93 -13.88
C VAL A 75 13.84 -3.15 -12.79
N VAL A 76 13.45 -3.34 -11.52
CA VAL A 76 14.09 -2.71 -10.36
C VAL A 76 15.44 -3.37 -10.08
N PRO A 77 16.56 -2.63 -10.13
CA PRO A 77 17.90 -3.17 -9.92
C PRO A 77 18.11 -3.65 -8.47
N ASP A 78 19.06 -4.56 -8.29
CA ASP A 78 19.54 -4.97 -6.97
C ASP A 78 20.19 -3.77 -6.25
N PRO A 79 19.87 -3.50 -4.96
CA PRO A 79 20.56 -2.50 -4.16
C PRO A 79 22.09 -2.55 -4.25
N ASP A 80 22.69 -3.73 -4.38
CA ASP A 80 24.15 -3.90 -4.44
C ASP A 80 24.74 -3.51 -5.81
N ALA A 81 23.92 -3.51 -6.85
CA ALA A 81 24.33 -3.10 -8.21
C ALA A 81 24.24 -1.57 -8.44
N LEU A 82 23.69 -0.82 -7.49
CA LEU A 82 23.55 0.64 -7.62
C LEU A 82 24.86 1.37 -7.30
N SER A 83 25.27 2.27 -8.18
CA SER A 83 26.28 3.29 -7.87
C SER A 83 25.64 4.36 -7.00
N LEU A 84 26.03 4.42 -5.72
CA LEU A 84 25.63 5.46 -4.77
C LEU A 84 26.68 6.56 -4.65
N ASP A 85 27.55 6.69 -5.65
CA ASP A 85 28.70 7.59 -5.65
C ASP A 85 28.30 9.07 -5.65
N SER A 86 27.03 9.36 -5.97
CA SER A 86 26.42 10.69 -5.92
C SER A 86 25.67 10.97 -4.62
N LEU A 87 25.95 10.23 -3.54
CA LEU A 87 25.36 10.47 -2.23
C LEU A 87 25.59 11.93 -1.81
N SER A 88 24.53 12.61 -1.41
CA SER A 88 24.63 14.01 -1.00
C SER A 88 25.55 14.14 0.22
N THR A 89 26.51 15.07 0.18
CA THR A 89 27.44 15.28 1.30
C THR A 89 26.68 15.68 2.58
N SER A 90 25.59 16.44 2.45
CA SER A 90 24.70 16.80 3.56
C SER A 90 24.05 15.59 4.23
N PHE A 91 23.69 14.55 3.46
CA PHE A 91 23.12 13.31 3.99
C PHE A 91 24.14 12.58 4.88
N THR A 92 25.37 12.43 4.37
CA THR A 92 26.45 11.77 5.11
C THR A 92 26.86 12.56 6.35
N ASP A 93 27.09 13.86 6.21
CA ASP A 93 27.49 14.74 7.31
C ASP A 93 26.45 14.74 8.43
N SER A 94 25.17 14.69 8.07
CA SER A 94 24.08 14.58 9.04
C SER A 94 24.12 13.24 9.79
N LEU A 95 24.26 12.11 9.09
CA LEU A 95 24.33 10.81 9.76
C LEU A 95 25.55 10.69 10.69
N VAL A 96 26.70 11.24 10.29
CA VAL A 96 27.93 11.25 11.12
C VAL A 96 27.76 12.17 12.33
N SER A 97 27.22 13.38 12.13
CA SER A 97 27.00 14.37 13.19
C SER A 97 26.07 13.85 14.30
N TYR A 98 25.03 13.10 13.92
CA TYR A 98 24.11 12.46 14.86
C TYR A 98 24.60 11.09 15.38
N GLY A 99 25.83 10.67 15.03
CA GLY A 99 26.43 9.43 15.50
C GLY A 99 25.75 8.16 14.99
N VAL A 100 25.01 8.25 13.88
CA VAL A 100 24.31 7.10 13.27
C VAL A 100 25.29 6.21 12.50
N VAL A 101 26.32 6.81 11.90
CA VAL A 101 27.36 6.15 11.11
C VAL A 101 28.72 6.78 11.40
N ASN A 102 29.82 6.06 11.12
CA ASN A 102 31.17 6.56 11.42
C ASN A 102 31.81 7.28 10.23
N ASP A 103 31.49 6.85 9.01
CA ASP A 103 32.10 7.34 7.79
C ASP A 103 31.15 7.24 6.57
N VAL A 104 31.69 7.61 5.40
CA VAL A 104 30.97 7.61 4.12
C VAL A 104 30.60 6.20 3.68
N ASP A 105 31.43 5.21 3.97
CA ASP A 105 31.19 3.81 3.59
C ASP A 105 30.03 3.23 4.42
N ASP A 106 29.99 3.53 5.71
CA ASP A 106 28.87 3.21 6.61
C ASP A 106 27.57 3.91 6.17
N ALA A 107 27.63 5.19 5.79
CA ALA A 107 26.47 5.92 5.25
C ALA A 107 25.94 5.30 3.95
N THR A 108 26.84 4.86 3.07
CA THR A 108 26.48 4.16 1.83
C THR A 108 25.82 2.82 2.14
N ASN A 109 26.40 2.03 3.05
CA ASN A 109 25.84 0.75 3.48
C ASN A 109 24.49 0.92 4.20
N PHE A 110 24.32 2.00 4.95
CA PHE A 110 23.05 2.38 5.58
C PHE A 110 21.97 2.63 4.52
N LEU A 111 22.28 3.45 3.50
CA LEU A 111 21.35 3.72 2.41
C LEU A 111 21.04 2.45 1.59
N ARG A 112 22.03 1.60 1.27
CA ARG A 112 21.79 0.32 0.56
C ARG A 112 20.78 -0.56 1.28
N LYS A 113 20.92 -0.69 2.60
CA LYS A 113 19.97 -1.48 3.43
C LYS A 113 18.56 -0.91 3.38
N ILE A 114 18.44 0.42 3.39
CA ILE A 114 17.14 1.10 3.30
C ILE A 114 16.51 0.91 1.94
N ILE A 115 17.28 1.03 0.85
CA ILE A 115 16.80 0.74 -0.50
C ILE A 115 16.32 -0.71 -0.61
N GLY A 116 17.04 -1.67 -0.02
CA GLY A 116 16.63 -3.07 0.00
C GLY A 116 15.29 -3.29 0.70
N GLU A 117 15.11 -2.69 1.89
CA GLU A 117 13.84 -2.76 2.63
C GLU A 117 12.71 -2.06 1.87
N TYR A 118 12.98 -0.87 1.33
CA TYR A 118 12.06 -0.11 0.50
C TYR A 118 11.58 -0.91 -0.71
N ILE A 119 12.48 -1.57 -1.46
CA ILE A 119 12.13 -2.44 -2.59
C ILE A 119 11.31 -3.62 -2.11
N SER A 120 11.70 -4.25 -1.00
CA SER A 120 10.94 -5.37 -0.42
C SER A 120 9.49 -4.99 -0.12
N GLN A 121 9.26 -3.82 0.47
CA GLN A 121 7.92 -3.34 0.81
C GLN A 121 7.13 -2.85 -0.40
N THR A 122 7.71 -2.02 -1.27
CA THR A 122 7.02 -1.47 -2.45
C THR A 122 6.75 -2.49 -3.54
N CYS A 123 7.61 -3.50 -3.65
CA CYS A 123 7.47 -4.58 -4.59
C CYS A 123 6.88 -5.85 -3.97
N ALA A 124 6.42 -5.79 -2.72
CA ALA A 124 5.76 -6.91 -2.07
C ALA A 124 4.55 -7.37 -2.91
N PRO A 125 4.32 -8.69 -3.01
CA PRO A 125 3.10 -9.17 -3.64
C PRO A 125 1.88 -8.61 -2.93
N PRO A 126 0.80 -8.29 -3.66
CA PRO A 126 -0.45 -7.92 -3.01
C PRO A 126 -0.86 -9.03 -2.04
N PRO A 127 -1.46 -8.67 -0.90
CA PRO A 127 -1.79 -9.62 0.16
C PRO A 127 -2.57 -10.81 -0.40
N ALA A 128 -2.29 -12.00 0.14
CA ALA A 128 -2.98 -13.22 -0.26
C ALA A 128 -4.49 -13.01 -0.18
N TRP A 129 -5.23 -13.40 -1.21
CA TRP A 129 -6.66 -13.09 -1.33
C TRP A 129 -7.49 -13.46 -0.09
N SER A 130 -7.11 -14.47 0.69
CA SER A 130 -7.81 -14.86 1.92
C SER A 130 -7.65 -13.85 3.07
N SER A 131 -6.55 -13.09 3.13
CA SER A 131 -6.30 -12.10 4.18
C SER A 131 -7.04 -10.78 3.95
N THR A 132 -7.59 -10.54 2.76
CA THR A 132 -8.41 -9.35 2.47
C THR A 132 -9.89 -9.57 2.76
N ARG A 133 -10.28 -10.74 3.29
CA ARG A 133 -11.67 -11.09 3.58
C ARG A 133 -12.25 -10.21 4.68
N THR A 134 -13.28 -9.44 4.33
CA THR A 134 -14.06 -8.65 5.28
C THR A 134 -15.05 -9.52 6.07
N GLU A 135 -15.50 -9.03 7.22
CA GLU A 135 -16.56 -9.67 8.01
C GLU A 135 -17.95 -9.45 7.39
N ASN A 136 -18.15 -8.29 6.76
CA ASN A 136 -19.43 -7.83 6.24
C ASN A 136 -19.39 -7.71 4.71
N CYS A 137 -20.53 -7.99 4.07
CA CYS A 137 -20.69 -7.79 2.63
C CYS A 137 -20.45 -6.31 2.28
N GLU A 138 -19.50 -6.03 1.40
CA GLU A 138 -19.09 -4.67 1.06
C GLU A 138 -20.20 -3.86 0.35
N MET A 139 -21.20 -4.54 -0.23
CA MET A 139 -22.35 -3.87 -0.85
C MET A 139 -23.49 -3.65 0.15
N CYS A 140 -23.99 -4.71 0.80
CA CYS A 140 -25.20 -4.63 1.65
C CYS A 140 -24.93 -4.47 3.15
N GLY A 141 -23.68 -4.51 3.58
CA GLY A 141 -23.26 -4.36 4.99
C GLY A 141 -23.57 -5.54 5.92
N ARG A 142 -24.20 -6.61 5.42
CA ARG A 142 -24.59 -7.75 6.28
C ARG A 142 -23.44 -8.69 6.59
N THR A 143 -23.35 -9.14 7.84
CA THR A 143 -22.46 -10.20 8.32
C THR A 143 -23.04 -11.57 7.95
N VAL A 144 -22.66 -12.09 6.78
CA VAL A 144 -23.13 -13.35 6.21
C VAL A 144 -22.00 -14.01 5.41
N PRO A 145 -22.09 -15.30 5.01
CA PRO A 145 -21.08 -15.91 4.16
C PRO A 145 -20.86 -15.13 2.86
N LEU A 146 -19.60 -14.71 2.67
CA LEU A 146 -19.15 -13.92 1.53
C LEU A 146 -18.49 -14.79 0.47
N THR A 147 -18.62 -14.33 -0.76
CA THR A 147 -18.02 -14.87 -1.98
C THR A 147 -17.02 -13.87 -2.54
N TYR A 148 -16.00 -14.38 -3.21
CA TYR A 148 -14.98 -13.58 -3.87
C TYR A 148 -15.49 -13.13 -5.25
N HIS A 149 -15.61 -11.81 -5.45
CA HIS A 149 -16.08 -11.22 -6.70
C HIS A 149 -14.98 -10.38 -7.34
N HIS A 150 -14.65 -10.66 -8.61
CA HIS A 150 -13.73 -9.83 -9.37
C HIS A 150 -14.45 -8.60 -9.92
N LEU A 151 -14.03 -7.41 -9.50
CA LEU A 151 -14.60 -6.14 -9.95
C LEU A 151 -14.34 -5.90 -11.45
N ILE A 152 -13.16 -6.31 -11.93
CA ILE A 152 -12.88 -6.48 -13.36
C ILE A 152 -12.97 -7.98 -13.69
N PRO A 153 -14.04 -8.45 -14.35
CA PRO A 153 -14.20 -9.87 -14.65
C PRO A 153 -13.00 -10.46 -15.39
N ARG A 154 -12.51 -11.63 -14.96
CA ARG A 154 -11.32 -12.26 -15.57
C ARG A 154 -11.45 -12.48 -17.07
N SER A 155 -12.65 -12.72 -17.56
CA SER A 155 -12.95 -12.88 -18.99
C SER A 155 -12.69 -11.63 -19.82
N THR A 156 -12.60 -10.44 -19.21
CA THR A 156 -12.36 -9.17 -19.91
C THR A 156 -10.92 -8.69 -19.79
N HIS A 157 -10.05 -9.33 -18.99
CA HIS A 157 -8.67 -8.89 -18.73
C HIS A 157 -7.86 -8.64 -20.00
N THR A 158 -7.88 -9.57 -20.96
CA THR A 158 -7.19 -9.40 -22.26
C THR A 158 -7.69 -8.17 -23.01
N LYS A 159 -9.00 -7.90 -22.98
CA LYS A 159 -9.60 -6.76 -23.65
C LYS A 159 -9.28 -5.45 -22.94
N VAL A 160 -9.34 -5.43 -21.60
CA VAL A 160 -8.98 -4.29 -20.76
C VAL A 160 -7.55 -3.82 -21.05
N LEU A 161 -6.59 -4.75 -21.09
CA LEU A 161 -5.20 -4.42 -21.41
C LEU A 161 -5.02 -3.96 -22.86
N LYS A 162 -5.64 -4.66 -23.82
CA LYS A 162 -5.55 -4.28 -25.24
C LYS A 162 -6.13 -2.89 -25.53
N GLN A 163 -7.17 -2.50 -24.81
CA GLN A 163 -7.84 -1.21 -24.98
C GLN A 163 -7.29 -0.12 -24.05
N GLY A 164 -6.34 -0.46 -23.16
CA GLY A 164 -5.77 0.48 -22.20
C GLY A 164 -6.78 1.07 -21.22
N TRP A 165 -7.84 0.32 -20.87
CA TRP A 165 -8.86 0.84 -19.94
C TRP A 165 -8.33 0.97 -18.52
N HIS A 166 -7.56 -0.02 -18.06
CA HIS A 166 -7.00 -0.07 -16.71
C HIS A 166 -5.59 -0.67 -16.74
N PRO A 167 -4.71 -0.27 -15.79
CA PRO A 167 -3.41 -0.91 -15.63
C PRO A 167 -3.56 -2.36 -15.16
N LYS A 168 -2.51 -3.15 -15.38
CA LYS A 168 -2.47 -4.58 -15.00
C LYS A 168 -2.72 -4.78 -13.49
N ALA A 169 -2.28 -3.82 -12.67
CA ALA A 169 -2.45 -3.85 -11.22
C ALA A 169 -3.92 -3.96 -10.78
N MET A 170 -4.84 -3.35 -11.54
CA MET A 170 -6.27 -3.31 -11.18
C MET A 170 -7.04 -4.56 -11.60
N LEU A 171 -6.49 -5.42 -12.45
CA LEU A 171 -7.21 -6.57 -13.00
C LEU A 171 -7.66 -7.56 -11.92
N ASN A 172 -6.92 -7.65 -10.82
CA ASN A 172 -7.24 -8.53 -9.71
C ASN A 172 -7.94 -7.80 -8.55
N SER A 173 -8.44 -6.58 -8.77
CA SER A 173 -9.30 -5.90 -7.81
C SER A 173 -10.57 -6.69 -7.56
N VAL A 174 -10.92 -6.83 -6.29
CA VAL A 174 -11.99 -7.72 -5.82
C VAL A 174 -12.86 -7.08 -4.75
N ALA A 175 -14.05 -7.65 -4.59
CA ALA A 175 -14.96 -7.35 -3.50
C ALA A 175 -15.48 -8.64 -2.86
N TRP A 176 -15.73 -8.57 -1.56
CA TRP A 176 -16.34 -9.60 -0.73
C TRP A 176 -17.84 -9.36 -0.62
N LEU A 177 -18.57 -10.08 -1.46
CA LEU A 177 -20.00 -9.93 -1.60
C LEU A 177 -20.73 -11.18 -1.12
N CYS A 178 -21.86 -10.99 -0.42
CA CYS A 178 -22.75 -12.12 -0.18
C CYS A 178 -23.36 -12.62 -1.49
N ARG A 179 -23.69 -13.92 -1.55
CA ARG A 179 -24.18 -14.56 -2.79
C ARG A 179 -25.32 -13.78 -3.50
N PRO A 180 -26.35 -13.26 -2.83
CA PRO A 180 -27.38 -12.45 -3.49
C PRO A 180 -26.84 -11.16 -4.11
N CYS A 181 -25.92 -10.46 -3.43
CA CYS A 181 -25.33 -9.23 -3.96
C CYS A 181 -24.45 -9.53 -5.18
N HIS A 182 -23.64 -10.58 -5.11
CA HIS A 182 -22.84 -11.05 -6.23
C HIS A 182 -23.73 -11.36 -7.45
N SER A 183 -24.82 -12.10 -7.26
CA SER A 183 -25.75 -12.39 -8.35
C SER A 183 -26.32 -11.11 -8.97
N VAL A 184 -26.69 -10.12 -8.16
CA VAL A 184 -27.27 -8.86 -8.67
C VAL A 184 -26.25 -8.06 -9.49
N VAL A 185 -24.99 -7.97 -9.07
CA VAL A 185 -23.95 -7.26 -9.85
C VAL A 185 -23.86 -7.78 -11.29
N HIS A 186 -23.89 -9.10 -11.48
CA HIS A 186 -23.87 -9.71 -12.82
C HIS A 186 -25.22 -9.66 -13.56
N HIS A 187 -26.32 -9.29 -12.91
CA HIS A 187 -27.61 -9.08 -13.58
C HIS A 187 -27.77 -7.63 -14.07
N VAL A 188 -27.22 -6.65 -13.36
CA VAL A 188 -27.47 -5.23 -13.66
C VAL A 188 -26.52 -4.66 -14.73
N ALA A 189 -25.38 -5.29 -14.95
CA ALA A 189 -24.36 -4.82 -15.89
C ALA A 189 -23.69 -6.01 -16.59
N SER A 190 -23.32 -5.80 -17.86
CA SER A 190 -22.52 -6.78 -18.59
C SER A 190 -21.11 -6.84 -18.02
N ASN A 191 -20.39 -7.95 -18.25
CA ASN A 191 -18.99 -8.05 -17.82
C ASN A 191 -18.09 -6.94 -18.39
N GLU A 192 -18.42 -6.44 -19.58
CA GLU A 192 -17.70 -5.33 -20.21
C GLU A 192 -18.01 -4.00 -19.52
N ASP A 193 -19.29 -3.73 -19.21
CA ASP A 193 -19.66 -2.52 -18.47
C ASP A 193 -19.09 -2.51 -17.05
N LEU A 194 -19.08 -3.67 -16.38
CA LEU A 194 -18.41 -3.85 -15.09
C LEU A 194 -16.92 -3.47 -15.20
N ALA A 195 -16.23 -4.03 -16.20
CA ALA A 195 -14.82 -3.74 -16.42
C ALA A 195 -14.56 -2.28 -16.77
N ARG A 196 -15.42 -1.64 -17.57
CA ARG A 196 -15.15 -0.30 -18.11
C ARG A 196 -15.60 0.82 -17.18
N TYR A 197 -16.78 0.70 -16.59
CA TYR A 197 -17.45 1.79 -15.89
C TYR A 197 -17.66 1.50 -14.39
N PHE A 198 -17.71 0.24 -13.97
CA PHE A 198 -18.06 -0.13 -12.57
C PHE A 198 -17.02 -1.07 -11.94
N HIS A 199 -15.75 -0.70 -12.04
CA HIS A 199 -14.59 -1.53 -11.68
C HIS A 199 -14.12 -1.33 -10.22
N THR A 200 -14.88 -0.59 -9.41
CA THR A 200 -14.71 -0.47 -7.95
C THR A 200 -16.05 -0.61 -7.23
N VAL A 201 -16.02 -0.86 -5.92
CA VAL A 201 -17.26 -0.96 -5.11
C VAL A 201 -17.97 0.40 -5.08
N GLU A 202 -17.23 1.49 -5.00
CA GLU A 202 -17.75 2.86 -5.00
C GLU A 202 -18.52 3.14 -6.28
N LEU A 203 -17.93 2.82 -7.45
CA LEU A 203 -18.60 2.99 -8.74
C LEU A 203 -19.84 2.10 -8.89
N LEU A 204 -19.80 0.87 -8.38
CA LEU A 204 -21.00 0.01 -8.33
C LEU A 204 -22.11 0.65 -7.49
N MET A 205 -21.73 1.25 -6.36
CA MET A 205 -22.65 1.91 -5.42
C MET A 205 -23.22 3.23 -5.93
N GLU A 206 -22.67 3.83 -6.98
CA GLU A 206 -23.24 4.99 -7.65
C GLU A 206 -24.46 4.65 -8.51
N ARG A 207 -24.65 3.38 -8.88
CA ARG A 207 -25.80 2.97 -9.71
C ARG A 207 -27.11 2.94 -8.91
N GLU A 208 -28.16 3.53 -9.48
CA GLU A 208 -29.47 3.56 -8.82
C GLU A 208 -30.07 2.17 -8.55
N ASP A 209 -29.88 1.22 -9.46
CA ASP A 209 -30.40 -0.15 -9.32
C ASP A 209 -29.70 -0.91 -8.18
N ILE A 210 -28.38 -0.77 -8.07
CA ILE A 210 -27.58 -1.27 -6.95
C ILE A 210 -28.00 -0.61 -5.63
N GLN A 211 -28.19 0.71 -5.60
CA GLN A 211 -28.63 1.41 -4.39
C GLN A 211 -30.03 0.96 -3.93
N LYS A 212 -30.97 0.78 -4.87
CA LYS A 212 -32.31 0.25 -4.58
C LYS A 212 -32.21 -1.18 -4.02
N TRP A 213 -31.37 -2.01 -4.64
CA TRP A 213 -31.10 -3.36 -4.13
C TRP A 213 -30.48 -3.35 -2.74
N GLN A 214 -29.47 -2.51 -2.50
CA GLN A 214 -28.78 -2.40 -1.21
C GLN A 214 -29.79 -2.11 -0.08
N LYS A 215 -30.63 -1.09 -0.26
CA LYS A 215 -31.67 -0.69 0.72
C LYS A 215 -32.62 -1.84 1.07
N TYR A 216 -32.92 -2.72 0.11
CA TYR A 216 -33.70 -3.93 0.32
C TYR A 216 -32.88 -5.04 1.01
N ALA A 217 -31.67 -5.30 0.50
CA ALA A 217 -30.81 -6.39 0.91
C ALA A 217 -30.35 -6.26 2.36
N THR A 218 -30.03 -5.05 2.83
CA THR A 218 -29.61 -4.78 4.22
C THR A 218 -30.66 -5.21 5.25
N LYS A 219 -31.95 -5.20 4.88
CA LYS A 219 -33.07 -5.59 5.76
C LYS A 219 -33.32 -7.10 5.80
N GLN A 220 -32.67 -7.88 4.93
CA GLN A 220 -32.94 -9.32 4.82
C GLN A 220 -32.23 -10.11 5.91
N ARG A 221 -33.00 -10.91 6.65
CA ARG A 221 -32.49 -11.82 7.68
C ARG A 221 -31.75 -12.99 7.03
N PHE A 222 -30.66 -13.43 7.66
CA PHE A 222 -29.87 -14.58 7.24
C PHE A 222 -30.05 -15.75 8.22
N GLY A 223 -29.98 -16.99 7.73
CA GLY A 223 -30.09 -18.19 8.57
C GLY A 223 -31.51 -18.59 8.99
N ILE A 224 -32.54 -17.88 8.52
CA ILE A 224 -33.94 -18.20 8.84
C ILE A 224 -34.53 -19.02 7.70
N ARG A 225 -34.82 -20.30 7.94
CA ARG A 225 -35.63 -21.12 7.04
C ARG A 225 -37.04 -20.53 7.01
N ARG A 226 -37.48 -20.07 5.84
CA ARG A 226 -38.90 -19.82 5.59
C ARG A 226 -39.56 -21.19 5.45
N GLY A 227 -40.44 -21.52 6.39
CA GLY A 227 -41.35 -22.67 6.30
C GLY A 227 -42.43 -22.44 5.26
#